data_AF-A0A8S2RNR8-F1
#
_entry.id   AF-A0A8S2RNR8-F1
#
_cell.length_a   1.000
_cell.length_b   1.000
_cell.length_c   1.000
_cell.angle_alpha   90.00
_cell.angle_beta   90.00
_cell.angle_gamma   90.00
#
_symmetry.space_group_name_H-M   'P 1'
#
loop_
_entity.id
_entity.type
_entity.pdbx_description
1 polymer ?
#
loop_
_entity_poly.entity_id
_entity_poly.type
_entity_poly.pdbx_seq_one_letter_code
_entity_poly.pdbx_strand_id
1 'polypeptide(L)' 'GGTKKQKIDDVDIFAYDQFENARHQLRPVHDIDLRRWSLKKACELNLRDFEASHTWLLNFKY' A
#
# COMPACT_ATOMS: atom_id res chain seq x y z
N GLY A 1 -4.89 -18.12 1.17
CA GLY A 1 -6.22 -17.61 1.56
C GLY A 1 -6.10 -16.97 2.91
N GLY A 2 -6.57 -15.73 3.07
CA GLY A 2 -6.53 -14.96 4.32
C GLY A 2 -7.78 -14.08 4.40
N THR A 3 -8.11 -13.63 5.62
CA THR A 3 -9.25 -12.73 5.86
C THR A 3 -9.08 -11.38 5.14
N LYS A 4 -10.17 -10.64 4.92
CA LYS A 4 -10.11 -9.29 4.32
C LYS A 4 -9.14 -8.38 5.08
N LYS A 5 -9.17 -8.42 6.41
CA LYS A 5 -8.27 -7.64 7.26
C LYS A 5 -6.80 -7.99 7.01
N GLN A 6 -6.45 -9.28 7.06
CA GLN A 6 -5.07 -9.72 6.81
C GLN A 6 -4.56 -9.28 5.43
N LYS A 7 -5.41 -9.31 4.41
CA LYS A 7 -5.04 -8.83 3.08
C LYS A 7 -4.81 -7.32 3.02
N ILE A 8 -5.53 -6.53 3.83
CA ILE A 8 -5.30 -5.09 3.96
C ILE A 8 -3.97 -4.86 4.68
N ASP A 9 -3.73 -5.59 5.79
CA ASP A 9 -2.46 -5.53 6.52
C ASP A 9 -1.28 -5.89 5.59
N ASP A 10 -1.43 -6.91 4.73
CA ASP A 10 -0.42 -7.31 3.72
C ASP A 10 -0.19 -6.21 2.66
N VAL A 11 -1.20 -5.42 2.33
CA VAL A 11 -1.09 -4.27 1.43
C VAL A 11 -0.31 -3.14 2.10
N ASP A 12 -0.62 -2.84 3.36
CA ASP A 12 0.05 -1.79 4.13
C ASP A 12 1.53 -2.13 4.32
N ILE A 13 1.85 -3.36 4.72
CA ILE A 13 3.23 -3.85 4.86
C ILE A 13 3.99 -3.68 3.54
N PHE A 14 3.42 -4.14 2.43
CA PHE A 14 4.07 -4.03 1.13
C PHE A 14 4.30 -2.57 0.70
N ALA A 15 3.31 -1.70 0.89
CA ALA A 15 3.44 -0.29 0.55
C ALA A 15 4.52 0.40 1.39
N TYR A 16 4.64 0.04 2.67
CA TYR A 16 5.67 0.53 3.58
C TYR A 16 7.07 0.05 3.18
N ASP A 17 7.22 -1.24 2.85
CA ASP A 17 8.50 -1.78 2.36
C ASP A 17 8.97 -1.07 1.08
N GLN A 18 8.06 -0.77 0.17
CA GLN A 18 8.35 0.00 -1.05
C GLN A 18 8.77 1.44 -0.74
N PHE A 19 8.13 2.08 0.25
CA PHE A 19 8.48 3.41 0.73
C PHE A 19 9.90 3.43 1.32
N GLU A 20 10.21 2.53 2.25
CA GLU A 20 11.53 2.41 2.88
C GLU A 20 12.62 2.16 1.82
N ASN A 21 12.36 1.26 0.87
CA ASN A 21 13.27 1.01 -0.25
C ASN A 21 13.52 2.27 -1.10
N ALA A 22 12.49 3.08 -1.36
CA ALA A 22 12.64 4.33 -2.09
C ALA A 22 13.43 5.38 -1.27
N ARG A 23 13.23 5.43 0.07
CA ARG A 23 13.99 6.29 0.98
C ARG A 23 15.47 5.91 1.02
N HIS A 24 15.80 4.62 1.11
CA HIS A 24 17.18 4.14 1.02
C HIS A 24 17.87 4.51 -0.29
N GLN A 25 17.10 4.63 -1.38
CA GLN A 25 17.60 5.06 -2.69
C GLN A 25 17.56 6.58 -2.90
N LEU A 26 17.25 7.36 -1.85
CA LEU A 26 17.09 8.81 -1.89
C LEU A 26 16.08 9.29 -2.94
N ARG A 27 15.09 8.44 -3.28
CA ARG A 27 14.03 8.78 -4.24
C ARG A 27 12.88 9.47 -3.50
N PRO A 28 12.34 10.58 -4.03
CA PRO A 28 11.10 11.15 -3.50
C PRO A 28 9.96 10.16 -3.70
N VAL A 29 9.06 10.09 -2.72
CA VAL A 29 7.83 9.29 -2.79
C VAL A 29 6.65 10.24 -2.70
N HIS A 30 5.75 10.15 -3.66
CA HIS A 30 4.50 10.89 -3.67
C HIS A 30 3.32 9.99 -3.34
N ASP A 31 2.20 10.60 -3.00
CA ASP A 31 0.94 9.93 -2.70
C ASP A 31 0.49 8.98 -3.82
N ILE A 32 0.77 9.33 -5.09
CA ILE A 32 0.46 8.48 -6.23
C ILE A 32 1.28 7.19 -6.26
N ASP A 33 2.51 7.19 -5.74
CA ASP A 33 3.37 6.01 -5.69
C ASP A 33 2.86 5.03 -4.65
N LEU A 34 2.53 5.54 -3.45
CA LEU A 34 1.91 4.75 -2.38
C LEU A 34 0.60 4.12 -2.86
N ARG A 35 -0.25 4.88 -3.56
CA ARG A 35 -1.49 4.35 -4.16
C ARG A 35 -1.22 3.26 -5.19
N ARG A 36 -0.24 3.46 -6.07
CA ARG A 36 0.13 2.48 -7.11
C ARG A 36 0.63 1.17 -6.51
N TRP A 37 1.52 1.23 -5.51
CA TRP A 37 2.03 0.02 -4.84
C TRP A 37 0.92 -0.74 -4.13
N SER A 38 0.04 -0.01 -3.45
CA SER A 38 -1.07 -0.62 -2.69
C SER A 38 -2.09 -1.28 -3.60
N LEU A 39 -2.49 -0.61 -4.69
CA LEU A 39 -3.39 -1.18 -5.70
C LEU A 39 -2.78 -2.40 -6.40
N LYS A 40 -1.47 -2.35 -6.70
CA LYS A 40 -0.75 -3.50 -7.25
C LYS A 40 -0.85 -4.70 -6.32
N LYS A 41 -0.55 -4.52 -5.03
CA LYS A 41 -0.60 -5.61 -4.05
C LYS A 41 -2.02 -6.12 -3.81
N ALA A 42 -3.00 -5.23 -3.74
CA ALA A 42 -4.41 -5.61 -3.64
C ALA A 42 -4.87 -6.47 -4.82
N CYS A 43 -4.41 -6.15 -6.04
CA CYS A 43 -4.66 -6.95 -7.23
C CYS A 43 -4.05 -8.36 -7.11
N GLU A 44 -2.79 -8.47 -6.68
CA GLU A 44 -2.11 -9.75 -6.43
C GLU A 44 -2.85 -10.62 -5.40
N LEU A 45 -3.46 -9.99 -4.39
CA LEU A 45 -4.23 -10.68 -3.33
C LEU A 45 -5.70 -10.94 -3.70
N ASN A 46 -6.11 -10.59 -4.92
CA ASN A 46 -7.49 -10.61 -5.40
C ASN A 46 -8.45 -9.88 -4.42
N LEU A 47 -8.01 -8.74 -3.90
CA LEU A 47 -8.76 -7.87 -3.00
C LEU A 47 -9.43 -6.76 -3.81
N ARG A 48 -10.51 -7.12 -4.52
CA ARG A 48 -11.17 -6.25 -5.52
C ARG A 48 -11.83 -5.00 -4.94
N ASP A 49 -12.25 -5.07 -3.68
CA ASP A 49 -12.94 -3.95 -3.00
C ASP A 49 -11.96 -3.02 -2.26
N PHE A 50 -10.65 -3.19 -2.46
CA PHE A 50 -9.66 -2.30 -1.87
C PHE A 50 -9.52 -1.04 -2.72
N GLU A 51 -9.65 0.11 -2.05
CA GLU A 51 -9.39 1.40 -2.64
C GLU A 51 -8.26 2.08 -1.85
N ALA A 52 -7.24 2.53 -2.56
CA ALA A 52 -6.22 3.41 -2.01
C ALA A 52 -6.78 4.85 -1.88
N SER A 53 -7.85 4.97 -1.09
CA SER A 53 -8.62 6.19 -0.87
C SER A 53 -7.79 7.24 -0.12
N HIS A 54 -8.29 8.47 -0.08
CA HIS A 54 -7.64 9.54 0.70
C HIS A 54 -7.56 9.17 2.19
N THR A 55 -8.64 8.59 2.75
CA THR A 55 -8.67 8.13 4.15
C THR A 55 -7.67 7.02 4.42
N TRP A 56 -7.58 6.01 3.53
CA TRP A 56 -6.56 4.96 3.65
C TRP A 56 -5.16 5.56 3.65
N LEU A 57 -4.89 6.52 2.75
CA LEU A 57 -3.58 7.15 2.64
C LEU A 57 -3.21 7.99 3.87
N LEU A 58 -4.19 8.65 4.50
CA LEU A 58 -3.96 9.35 5.77
C LEU A 58 -3.63 8.35 6.88
N ASN A 59 -4.40 7.28 7.01
CA ASN A 59 -4.15 6.22 8.00
C ASN A 59 -2.83 5.48 7.76
N PHE A 60 -2.38 5.37 6.51
CA PHE A 60 -1.10 4.77 6.18
C PHE A 60 0.09 5.63 6.64
N LYS A 61 -0.09 6.96 6.70
CA LYS A 61 1.00 7.91 7.03
C LYS A 61 1.12 8.22 8.53
N TYR A 62 0.07 8.03 9.31
CA TYR A 62 -0.04 8.43 10.72
C TYR A 62 -0.35 7.24 11.61
#